data_AF-A0A8H8MLD7-F1
#
_entry.id   AF-A0A8H8MLD7-F1
#
_cell.length_a   1.000
_cell.length_b   1.000
_cell.length_c   1.000
_cell.angle_alpha   90.00
_cell.angle_beta   90.00
_cell.angle_gamma   90.00
#
_symmetry.space_group_name_H-M   'P 1'
#
loop_
_entity.id
_entity.type
_entity.pdbx_description
1 polymer ?
#
loop_
_entity_poly.entity_id
_entity_poly.type
_entity_poly.pdbx_seq_one_letter_code
_entity_poly.pdbx_strand_id
1 'polypeptide(L)'
;MVGDFVSADHGYLRSRDGLRHARKILFPGKNRDGYFTNDKICEQLERAIEIVKLEYPDEEHIFIYDNARIHTKRLPQALSARCMPKGPSDYRVDIIDTITNKKSKVKMDDATFPDGSVQALYFPDDHPANPGKFKGMAELLKERGIESNGLKRECKNFKCDPTNQRCYCRRLLFNIFDSTPPASILETRAASLGARVIFLPKFHCELNPIEQVWGYAKYKYRRYPESSSIAELQENVERALGEVKLDSIRRYAQRSRRFIAQYAAGMDGTEVAKWARKTFKRHRESPENINV
;
A
#
# COMPACT_ATOMS: atom_id res chain seq x y z
N MET A 1 0.36 4.47 18.42
CA MET A 1 -0.31 4.14 17.14
C MET A 1 -0.77 2.70 17.23
N VAL A 2 -1.93 2.37 16.66
CA VAL A 2 -2.45 0.99 16.64
C VAL A 2 -2.69 0.59 15.19
N GLY A 3 -2.24 -0.61 14.81
CA GLY A 3 -2.63 -1.30 13.59
C GLY A 3 -3.37 -2.59 13.95
N ASP A 4 -4.42 -2.94 13.21
CA ASP A 4 -5.22 -4.14 13.42
C ASP A 4 -5.99 -4.49 12.14
N PHE A 5 -6.67 -5.64 12.12
CA PHE A 5 -7.58 -6.04 11.04
C PHE A 5 -8.99 -6.25 11.57
N VAL A 6 -9.97 -5.97 10.73
CA VAL A 6 -11.38 -6.24 11.01
C VAL A 6 -12.07 -6.88 9.81
N SER A 7 -13.01 -7.78 10.06
CA SER A 7 -13.95 -8.31 9.05
C SER A 7 -15.39 -8.09 9.50
N ALA A 8 -16.31 -8.06 8.53
CA ALA A 8 -17.74 -7.91 8.82
C ALA A 8 -18.32 -9.16 9.51
N ASP A 9 -17.74 -10.32 9.25
CA ASP A 9 -18.27 -11.60 9.74
C ASP A 9 -17.73 -11.91 11.14
N HIS A 10 -16.44 -11.63 11.37
CA HIS A 10 -15.70 -12.08 12.57
C HIS A 10 -15.26 -10.92 13.49
N GLY A 11 -15.37 -9.67 13.05
CA GLY A 11 -14.96 -8.52 13.86
C GLY A 11 -13.44 -8.33 13.84
N TYR A 12 -12.84 -7.96 14.99
CA TYR A 12 -11.37 -7.87 15.07
C TYR A 12 -10.71 -9.23 14.85
N LEU A 13 -9.62 -9.25 14.09
CA LEU A 13 -8.89 -10.49 13.83
C LEU A 13 -8.17 -11.00 15.08
N ARG A 14 -8.76 -12.02 15.70
CA ARG A 14 -8.28 -12.71 16.89
C ARG A 14 -8.66 -14.18 16.84
N SER A 15 -7.92 -15.03 17.57
CA SER A 15 -8.32 -16.41 17.79
C SER A 15 -9.57 -16.49 18.68
N ARG A 16 -10.35 -17.58 18.53
CA ARG A 16 -11.57 -17.80 19.34
C ARG A 16 -11.30 -17.83 20.85
N ASP A 17 -10.13 -18.30 21.27
CA ASP A 17 -9.68 -18.30 22.66
C ASP A 17 -9.23 -16.90 23.15
N GLY A 18 -9.13 -15.91 22.26
CA GLY A 18 -8.68 -14.55 22.55
C GLY A 18 -7.17 -14.39 22.78
N LEU A 19 -6.39 -15.48 22.71
CA LEU A 19 -4.95 -15.49 23.03
C LEU A 19 -4.06 -14.99 21.90
N ARG A 20 -4.53 -15.09 20.64
CA ARG A 20 -3.82 -14.61 19.45
C ARG A 20 -4.56 -13.45 18.83
N HIS A 21 -3.81 -12.43 18.44
CA HIS A 21 -4.32 -11.30 17.66
C HIS A 21 -3.22 -10.76 16.75
N ALA A 22 -3.66 -10.10 15.66
CA ALA A 22 -2.77 -9.42 14.72
C ALA A 22 -2.52 -7.94 15.10
N ARG A 23 -3.13 -7.46 16.18
CA ARG A 23 -2.94 -6.07 16.64
C ARG A 23 -1.47 -5.76 16.94
N LYS A 24 -1.01 -4.62 16.43
CA LYS A 24 0.27 -4.01 16.76
C LYS A 24 0.03 -2.67 17.44
N ILE A 25 0.61 -2.49 18.62
CA ILE A 25 0.68 -1.20 19.31
C ILE A 25 2.12 -0.69 19.16
N LEU A 26 2.25 0.51 18.62
CA LEU A 26 3.52 1.18 18.42
C LEU A 26 3.58 2.41 19.32
N PHE A 27 4.65 2.55 20.08
CA PHE A 27 4.93 3.74 20.85
C PHE A 27 5.93 4.62 20.06
N PRO A 28 5.49 5.73 19.42
CA PRO A 28 6.42 6.63 18.74
C PRO A 28 7.13 7.56 19.74
N GLY A 29 8.32 8.07 19.39
CA GLY A 29 9.02 9.11 20.16
C GLY A 29 10.51 8.86 20.37
N LYS A 30 11.21 9.83 21.00
CA LYS A 30 12.66 10.04 20.90
C LYS A 30 13.57 8.86 21.30
N ASN A 31 13.08 7.80 21.95
CA ASN A 31 13.79 6.51 22.10
C ASN A 31 12.80 5.32 22.25
N ARG A 32 11.64 5.35 21.57
CA ARG A 32 10.67 4.24 21.58
C ARG A 32 10.76 3.42 20.28
N ASP A 33 9.75 2.63 19.92
CA ASP A 33 9.76 1.59 18.86
C ASP A 33 10.17 2.05 17.43
N GLY A 34 10.57 3.32 17.25
CA GLY A 34 10.95 3.88 15.97
C GLY A 34 9.75 4.07 15.05
N TYR A 35 10.02 4.03 13.74
CA TYR A 35 8.98 4.14 12.73
C TYR A 35 8.28 2.81 12.50
N PHE A 36 7.00 2.86 12.11
CA PHE A 36 6.33 1.70 11.56
C PHE A 36 6.89 1.46 10.16
N THR A 37 7.69 0.40 9.97
CA THR A 37 8.37 0.08 8.72
C THR A 37 7.56 -0.90 7.88
N ASN A 38 7.88 -1.04 6.58
CA ASN A 38 7.26 -2.06 5.74
C ASN A 38 7.51 -3.48 6.28
N ASP A 39 8.66 -3.74 6.89
CA ASP A 39 8.97 -5.04 7.48
C ASP A 39 8.04 -5.33 8.67
N LYS A 40 7.79 -4.35 9.56
CA LYS A 40 6.81 -4.50 10.65
C LYS A 40 5.39 -4.75 10.15
N ILE A 41 5.02 -4.20 8.99
CA ILE A 41 3.73 -4.48 8.35
C ILE A 41 3.70 -5.91 7.79
N CYS A 42 4.79 -6.38 7.20
CA CYS A 42 4.92 -7.76 6.74
C CYS A 42 4.79 -8.74 7.93
N GLU A 43 5.51 -8.51 9.02
CA GLU A 43 5.40 -9.32 10.25
C GLU A 43 3.96 -9.34 10.79
N GLN A 44 3.26 -8.20 10.75
CA GLN A 44 1.86 -8.13 11.15
C GLN A 44 0.96 -8.96 10.23
N LEU A 45 1.18 -8.88 8.93
CA LEU A 45 0.45 -9.63 7.91
C LEU A 45 0.69 -11.14 8.06
N GLU A 46 1.93 -11.57 8.27
CA GLU A 46 2.29 -12.99 8.46
C GLU A 46 1.55 -13.57 9.67
N ARG A 47 1.59 -12.87 10.81
CA ARG A 47 0.81 -13.25 12.00
C ARG A 47 -0.69 -13.26 11.75
N ALA A 48 -1.20 -12.31 10.96
CA ALA A 48 -2.61 -12.28 10.60
C ALA A 48 -3.01 -13.49 9.75
N ILE A 49 -2.17 -13.88 8.79
CA ILE A 49 -2.35 -15.05 7.94
C ILE A 49 -2.33 -16.35 8.76
N GLU A 50 -1.40 -16.47 9.72
CA GLU A 50 -1.36 -17.60 10.65
C GLU A 50 -2.67 -17.76 11.42
N ILE A 51 -3.23 -16.66 11.93
CA ILE A 51 -4.49 -16.69 12.68
C ILE A 51 -5.65 -17.10 11.77
N VAL A 52 -5.81 -16.48 10.58
CA VAL A 52 -6.96 -16.80 9.73
C VAL A 52 -6.93 -18.24 9.22
N LYS A 53 -5.74 -18.78 8.90
CA LYS A 53 -5.61 -20.17 8.48
C LYS A 53 -5.98 -21.17 9.57
N LEU A 54 -5.75 -20.82 10.83
CA LEU A 54 -6.12 -21.67 11.96
C LEU A 54 -7.62 -21.57 12.27
N GLU A 55 -8.16 -20.36 12.29
CA GLU A 55 -9.51 -20.08 12.79
C GLU A 55 -10.60 -20.23 11.73
N TYR A 56 -10.24 -20.03 10.45
CA TYR A 56 -11.13 -19.97 9.30
C TYR A 56 -10.54 -20.72 8.08
N PRO A 57 -10.07 -21.98 8.22
CA PRO A 57 -9.30 -22.68 7.16
C PRO A 57 -10.04 -22.82 5.82
N ASP A 58 -11.37 -22.78 5.84
CA ASP A 58 -12.22 -22.98 4.66
C ASP A 58 -12.59 -21.66 3.93
N GLU A 59 -12.12 -20.50 4.43
CA GLU A 59 -12.41 -19.19 3.84
C GLU A 59 -11.29 -18.71 2.90
N GLU A 60 -11.65 -17.91 1.88
CA GLU A 60 -10.64 -17.16 1.11
C GLU A 60 -10.07 -16.02 1.96
N HIS A 61 -8.74 -15.95 2.07
CA HIS A 61 -8.07 -14.95 2.89
C HIS A 61 -7.59 -13.75 2.07
N ILE A 62 -8.33 -12.65 2.16
CA ILE A 62 -8.02 -11.38 1.48
C ILE A 62 -7.76 -10.28 2.52
N PHE A 63 -6.57 -9.68 2.47
CA PHE A 63 -6.17 -8.55 3.30
C PHE A 63 -6.25 -7.24 2.53
N ILE A 64 -6.98 -6.27 3.07
CA ILE A 64 -7.22 -4.98 2.43
C ILE A 64 -6.34 -3.92 3.12
N TYR A 65 -5.58 -3.18 2.32
CA TYR A 65 -4.74 -2.06 2.77
C TYR A 65 -5.12 -0.78 2.04
N ASP A 66 -4.93 0.38 2.67
CA ASP A 66 -4.95 1.64 1.95
C ASP A 66 -3.72 1.77 1.04
N ASN A 67 -3.78 2.69 0.07
CA ASN A 67 -2.71 2.87 -0.91
C ASN A 67 -1.53 3.71 -0.38
N ALA A 68 -1.13 3.50 0.87
CA ALA A 68 0.01 4.19 1.43
C ALA A 68 1.30 3.69 0.76
N ARG A 69 2.29 4.58 0.62
CA ARG A 69 3.60 4.25 0.01
C ARG A 69 4.33 3.13 0.74
N ILE A 70 4.07 2.98 2.03
CA ILE A 70 4.70 1.94 2.85
C ILE A 70 4.12 0.56 2.58
N HIS A 71 2.82 0.46 2.25
CA HIS A 71 2.17 -0.80 1.91
C HIS A 71 2.53 -1.24 0.49
N THR A 72 2.63 -0.27 -0.42
CA THR A 72 2.98 -0.51 -1.84
C THR A 72 4.50 -0.54 -2.10
N LYS A 73 5.32 -0.72 -1.05
CA LYS A 73 6.78 -0.82 -1.19
C LYS A 73 7.13 -2.07 -2.00
N ARG A 74 7.92 -1.89 -3.06
CA ARG A 74 8.46 -2.98 -3.87
C ARG A 74 9.83 -3.40 -3.37
N LEU A 75 10.29 -4.56 -3.82
CA LEU A 75 11.67 -4.96 -3.64
C LEU A 75 12.63 -3.90 -4.20
N PRO A 76 13.81 -3.66 -3.59
CA PRO A 76 14.72 -2.62 -4.06
C PRO A 76 15.16 -2.79 -5.52
N GLN A 77 15.33 -4.03 -5.97
CA GLN A 77 15.67 -4.36 -7.36
C GLN A 77 14.50 -4.20 -8.34
N ALA A 78 13.26 -4.06 -7.86
CA ALA A 78 12.10 -4.03 -8.74
C ALA A 78 12.19 -2.89 -9.76
N LEU A 79 11.87 -3.21 -11.01
CA LEU A 79 11.93 -2.30 -12.14
C LEU A 79 11.15 -1.00 -11.87
N SER A 80 11.80 0.15 -12.11
CA SER A 80 11.14 1.46 -12.12
C SER A 80 11.94 2.52 -12.88
N ALA A 81 11.28 3.25 -13.77
CA ALA A 81 11.90 4.35 -14.50
C ALA A 81 12.12 5.62 -13.65
N ARG A 82 11.67 5.61 -12.38
CA ARG A 82 11.54 6.81 -11.54
C ARG A 82 12.85 7.57 -11.32
N CYS A 83 14.00 6.90 -11.30
CA CYS A 83 15.26 7.58 -11.00
C CYS A 83 16.35 7.32 -12.06
N MET A 84 15.99 6.67 -13.18
CA MET A 84 16.96 6.30 -14.22
C MET A 84 17.66 7.53 -14.83
N PRO A 85 18.99 7.47 -15.02
CA PRO A 85 19.74 8.49 -15.77
C PRO A 85 19.55 8.33 -17.27
N LYS A 86 19.77 9.41 -18.02
CA LYS A 86 19.56 9.40 -19.49
C LYS A 86 20.59 8.55 -20.23
N GLY A 87 21.87 8.64 -19.84
CA GLY A 87 22.97 7.92 -20.50
C GLY A 87 23.62 6.86 -19.59
N PRO A 88 24.64 6.16 -20.12
CA PRO A 88 25.37 5.15 -19.37
C PRO A 88 25.95 5.67 -18.06
N SER A 89 25.88 4.88 -16.99
CA SER A 89 26.36 5.30 -15.65
C SER A 89 26.53 4.12 -14.69
N ASP A 90 27.11 4.39 -13.52
CA ASP A 90 27.20 3.43 -12.41
C ASP A 90 25.90 3.38 -11.58
N TYR A 91 24.77 3.77 -12.18
CA TYR A 91 23.48 3.83 -11.50
C TYR A 91 23.07 2.47 -10.95
N ARG A 92 22.67 2.45 -9.69
CA ARG A 92 22.22 1.30 -8.91
C ARG A 92 21.18 1.79 -7.90
N VAL A 93 20.38 0.87 -7.37
CA VAL A 93 19.41 1.20 -6.32
C VAL A 93 20.07 1.03 -4.96
N ASP A 94 19.93 2.03 -4.10
CA ASP A 94 20.39 1.96 -2.72
C ASP A 94 19.50 1.01 -1.91
N ILE A 95 20.14 0.08 -1.20
CA ILE A 95 19.53 -0.75 -0.16
C ILE A 95 20.08 -0.31 1.18
N ILE A 96 19.21 -0.27 2.19
CA ILE A 96 19.60 -0.10 3.58
C ILE A 96 19.26 -1.40 4.28
N ASP A 97 20.28 -2.07 4.82
CA ASP A 97 20.09 -3.18 5.75
C ASP A 97 19.44 -2.64 7.02
N THR A 98 18.27 -3.17 7.35
CA THR A 98 17.45 -2.67 8.47
C THR A 98 17.97 -3.10 9.84
N ILE A 99 18.87 -4.09 9.90
CA ILE A 99 19.53 -4.57 11.11
C ILE A 99 20.85 -3.83 11.33
N THR A 100 21.70 -3.79 10.29
CA THR A 100 23.06 -3.22 10.41
C THR A 100 23.12 -1.72 10.08
N ASN A 101 22.03 -1.15 9.56
CA ASN A 101 21.97 0.22 9.01
C ASN A 101 23.00 0.49 7.90
N LYS A 102 23.58 -0.57 7.32
CA LYS A 102 24.59 -0.48 6.27
C LYS A 102 23.92 -0.23 4.93
N LYS A 103 24.46 0.74 4.19
CA LYS A 103 24.04 1.03 2.82
C LYS A 103 24.81 0.16 1.83
N SER A 104 24.10 -0.45 0.91
CA SER A 104 24.66 -1.17 -0.24
C SER A 104 23.92 -0.75 -1.51
N LYS A 105 24.42 -1.18 -2.68
CA LYS A 105 23.85 -0.84 -3.98
C LYS A 105 23.62 -2.10 -4.79
N VAL A 106 22.45 -2.22 -5.42
CA VAL A 106 22.09 -3.37 -6.26
C VAL A 106 21.69 -2.97 -7.67
N LYS A 107 21.83 -3.90 -8.62
CA LYS A 107 21.27 -3.77 -9.96
C LYS A 107 19.74 -3.88 -9.85
N MET A 108 19.01 -3.13 -10.67
CA MET A 108 17.59 -3.39 -10.90
C MET A 108 17.43 -4.69 -11.70
N ASP A 109 16.28 -5.33 -11.53
CA ASP A 109 15.84 -6.45 -12.35
C ASP A 109 15.66 -6.00 -13.80
N ASP A 110 15.85 -6.96 -14.71
CA ASP A 110 15.70 -6.72 -16.13
C ASP A 110 14.23 -6.47 -16.51
N ALA A 111 14.04 -5.73 -17.61
CA ALA A 111 12.72 -5.50 -18.18
C ALA A 111 12.38 -6.61 -19.18
N THR A 112 11.15 -6.60 -19.67
CA THR A 112 10.69 -7.54 -20.70
C THR A 112 10.25 -6.75 -21.94
N PHE A 113 10.65 -7.21 -23.12
CA PHE A 113 10.15 -6.72 -24.39
C PHE A 113 8.72 -7.20 -24.65
N PRO A 114 7.96 -6.58 -25.58
CA PRO A 114 6.60 -7.01 -25.91
C PRO A 114 6.51 -8.46 -26.44
N ASP A 115 7.59 -8.99 -26.99
CA ASP A 115 7.70 -10.38 -27.46
C ASP A 115 8.03 -11.39 -26.35
N GLY A 116 8.15 -10.92 -25.10
CA GLY A 116 8.49 -11.75 -23.94
C GLY A 116 9.99 -11.92 -23.71
N SER A 117 10.85 -11.46 -24.62
CA SER A 117 12.31 -11.55 -24.44
C SER A 117 12.82 -10.58 -23.37
N VAL A 118 13.97 -10.90 -22.78
CA VAL A 118 14.58 -10.10 -21.70
C VAL A 118 15.25 -8.86 -22.29
N GLN A 119 14.94 -7.69 -21.72
CA GLN A 119 15.69 -6.46 -21.93
C GLN A 119 16.62 -6.22 -20.74
N ALA A 120 17.91 -6.53 -20.91
CA ALA A 120 18.91 -6.24 -19.91
C ALA A 120 19.05 -4.74 -19.64
N LEU A 121 18.99 -4.30 -18.39
CA LEU A 121 19.12 -2.89 -18.02
C LEU A 121 20.58 -2.41 -17.92
N TYR A 122 21.49 -3.37 -17.80
CA TYR A 122 22.91 -3.17 -17.62
C TYR A 122 23.66 -3.78 -18.80
N PHE A 123 24.78 -3.17 -19.17
CA PHE A 123 25.71 -3.78 -20.11
C PHE A 123 26.34 -5.04 -19.48
N PRO A 124 26.72 -6.04 -20.30
CA PRO A 124 27.55 -7.15 -19.86
C PRO A 124 28.84 -6.69 -19.18
N ASP A 125 29.40 -7.51 -18.28
CA ASP A 125 30.61 -7.16 -17.55
C ASP A 125 31.86 -7.17 -18.45
N ASP A 126 31.80 -7.78 -19.63
CA ASP A 126 32.82 -7.79 -20.68
C ASP A 126 32.60 -6.72 -21.78
N HIS A 127 31.60 -5.84 -21.62
CA HIS A 127 31.30 -4.81 -22.62
C HIS A 127 32.48 -3.84 -22.82
N PRO A 128 32.94 -3.59 -24.07
CA PRO A 128 34.23 -2.96 -24.34
C PRO A 128 34.37 -1.53 -23.79
N ALA A 129 33.28 -0.75 -23.78
CA ALA A 129 33.30 0.65 -23.35
C ALA A 129 32.59 0.91 -22.00
N ASN A 130 31.72 0.00 -21.55
CA ASN A 130 30.76 0.26 -20.47
C ASN A 130 30.51 -1.00 -19.62
N PRO A 131 31.55 -1.74 -19.20
CA PRO A 131 31.40 -3.02 -18.53
C PRO A 131 30.53 -2.89 -17.27
N GLY A 132 29.44 -3.66 -17.22
CA GLY A 132 28.52 -3.69 -16.07
C GLY A 132 27.73 -2.40 -15.82
N LYS A 133 27.89 -1.33 -16.61
CA LYS A 133 27.21 -0.05 -16.39
C LYS A 133 25.73 -0.13 -16.71
N PHE A 134 24.92 0.69 -16.04
CA PHE A 134 23.52 0.88 -16.43
C PHE A 134 23.48 1.54 -17.80
N LYS A 135 22.64 1.05 -18.73
CA LYS A 135 22.62 1.51 -20.13
C LYS A 135 22.18 2.95 -20.31
N GLY A 136 21.28 3.42 -19.44
CA GLY A 136 20.66 4.74 -19.58
C GLY A 136 19.37 4.69 -20.40
N MET A 137 18.45 5.59 -20.10
CA MET A 137 17.12 5.59 -20.72
C MET A 137 17.15 5.75 -22.25
N ALA A 138 18.13 6.48 -22.80
CA ALA A 138 18.20 6.70 -24.25
C ALA A 138 18.50 5.40 -25.01
N GLU A 139 19.42 4.58 -24.49
CA GLU A 139 19.77 3.29 -25.08
C GLU A 139 18.60 2.29 -24.92
N LEU A 140 17.98 2.24 -23.74
CA LEU A 140 16.82 1.36 -23.49
C LEU A 140 15.62 1.68 -24.39
N LEU A 141 15.42 2.95 -24.75
CA LEU A 141 14.40 3.37 -25.70
C LEU A 141 14.79 3.02 -27.13
N LYS A 142 16.06 3.20 -27.50
CA LYS A 142 16.60 2.84 -28.81
C LYS A 142 16.48 1.33 -29.07
N GLU A 143 16.80 0.49 -28.09
CA GLU A 143 16.59 -0.97 -28.15
C GLU A 143 15.12 -1.36 -28.40
N ARG A 144 14.18 -0.49 -28.01
CA ARG A 144 12.75 -0.66 -28.25
C ARG A 144 12.26 -0.01 -29.56
N GLY A 145 13.17 0.52 -30.38
CA GLY A 145 12.82 1.24 -31.61
C GLY A 145 12.16 2.60 -31.37
N ILE A 146 12.36 3.22 -30.19
CA ILE A 146 11.77 4.51 -29.84
C ILE A 146 12.85 5.60 -29.94
N GLU A 147 12.69 6.47 -30.92
CA GLU A 147 13.54 7.64 -31.11
C GLU A 147 13.45 8.60 -29.90
N SER A 148 14.60 8.89 -29.28
CA SER A 148 14.70 9.78 -28.11
C SER A 148 15.66 10.97 -28.34
N ASN A 149 16.05 11.19 -29.60
CA ASN A 149 16.90 12.29 -30.01
C ASN A 149 16.26 13.64 -29.64
N GLY A 150 17.03 14.52 -29.01
CA GLY A 150 16.55 15.82 -28.51
C GLY A 150 15.72 15.78 -27.21
N LEU A 151 15.22 14.62 -26.77
CA LEU A 151 14.47 14.52 -25.52
C LEU A 151 15.41 14.70 -24.31
N LYS A 152 15.04 15.50 -23.32
CA LYS A 152 15.81 15.58 -22.06
C LYS A 152 15.44 14.39 -21.15
N ARG A 153 16.13 14.29 -20.02
CA ARG A 153 15.88 13.25 -19.00
C ARG A 153 14.43 13.27 -18.51
N GLU A 154 13.96 14.42 -18.02
CA GLU A 154 12.66 14.55 -17.35
C GLU A 154 12.11 15.99 -17.38
N CYS A 155 10.79 16.12 -17.23
CA CYS A 155 10.13 17.39 -16.88
C CYS A 155 10.63 17.90 -15.52
N LYS A 156 10.55 19.22 -15.30
CA LYS A 156 10.77 19.82 -13.98
C LYS A 156 9.90 19.11 -12.93
N ASN A 157 10.55 18.52 -11.92
CA ASN A 157 9.91 17.76 -10.83
C ASN A 157 9.03 16.59 -11.30
N PHE A 158 9.26 16.04 -12.51
CA PHE A 158 8.45 14.99 -13.13
C PHE A 158 6.95 15.34 -13.25
N LYS A 159 6.62 16.64 -13.30
CA LYS A 159 5.28 17.14 -13.55
C LYS A 159 5.08 17.24 -15.07
N CYS A 160 4.61 16.16 -15.66
CA CYS A 160 4.37 16.07 -17.11
C CYS A 160 2.96 16.58 -17.44
N ASP A 161 2.80 17.20 -18.60
CA ASP A 161 1.48 17.46 -19.17
C ASP A 161 0.74 16.13 -19.40
N PRO A 162 -0.49 15.94 -18.90
CA PRO A 162 -1.27 14.74 -19.13
C PRO A 162 -1.54 14.45 -20.62
N THR A 163 -1.64 15.50 -21.44
CA THR A 163 -1.93 15.40 -22.88
C THR A 163 -0.71 14.99 -23.70
N ASN A 164 0.51 15.23 -23.19
CA ASN A 164 1.75 14.86 -23.84
C ASN A 164 2.45 13.70 -23.11
N GLN A 165 2.18 12.49 -23.59
CA GLN A 165 2.75 11.26 -23.03
C GLN A 165 4.19 10.96 -23.52
N ARG A 166 4.74 11.75 -24.45
CA ARG A 166 6.06 11.51 -25.06
C ARG A 166 7.07 12.64 -24.82
N CYS A 167 6.87 13.42 -23.76
CA CYS A 167 7.62 14.65 -23.54
C CYS A 167 9.12 14.46 -23.19
N TYR A 168 9.51 13.38 -22.51
CA TYR A 168 10.89 13.14 -22.03
C TYR A 168 11.18 11.63 -21.93
N CYS A 169 12.47 11.24 -21.94
CA CYS A 169 12.89 9.84 -21.85
C CYS A 169 12.28 9.13 -20.63
N ARG A 170 12.30 9.78 -19.46
CA ARG A 170 11.73 9.22 -18.22
C ARG A 170 10.23 8.98 -18.34
N ARG A 171 9.48 9.85 -19.00
CA ARG A 171 8.02 9.70 -19.17
C ARG A 171 7.69 8.50 -20.04
N LEU A 172 8.41 8.33 -21.14
CA LEU A 172 8.26 7.19 -22.05
C LEU A 172 8.51 5.87 -21.31
N LEU A 173 9.66 5.73 -20.65
CA LEU A 173 9.98 4.51 -19.91
C LEU A 173 9.07 4.30 -18.69
N PHE A 174 8.62 5.36 -18.02
CA PHE A 174 7.67 5.21 -16.92
C PHE A 174 6.34 4.62 -17.41
N ASN A 175 5.86 5.01 -18.59
CA ASN A 175 4.66 4.41 -19.17
C ASN A 175 4.88 2.94 -19.61
N ILE A 176 6.11 2.57 -19.98
CA ILE A 176 6.46 1.20 -20.38
C ILE A 176 6.67 0.29 -19.17
N PHE A 177 7.44 0.74 -18.18
CA PHE A 177 7.89 -0.07 -17.04
C PHE A 177 7.00 0.02 -15.80
N ASP A 178 6.36 1.17 -15.56
CA ASP A 178 5.61 1.42 -14.33
C ASP A 178 4.07 1.39 -14.51
N SER A 179 3.58 1.13 -15.73
CA SER A 179 2.14 1.00 -16.01
C SER A 179 1.53 -0.26 -15.41
N THR A 180 2.24 -1.38 -15.49
CA THR A 180 1.93 -2.63 -14.79
C THR A 180 3.10 -2.96 -13.88
N PRO A 181 3.15 -2.34 -12.69
CA PRO A 181 4.30 -2.48 -11.84
C PRO A 181 4.45 -3.89 -11.25
N PRO A 182 5.67 -4.31 -10.89
CA PRO A 182 5.88 -5.52 -10.10
C PRO A 182 5.13 -5.48 -8.78
N ALA A 183 4.73 -6.67 -8.30
CA ALA A 183 4.08 -6.85 -7.02
C ALA A 183 4.90 -6.21 -5.88
N SER A 184 4.19 -5.61 -4.93
CA SER A 184 4.77 -5.12 -3.69
C SER A 184 5.28 -6.29 -2.82
N ILE A 185 6.12 -5.96 -1.85
CA ILE A 185 6.61 -6.93 -0.86
C ILE A 185 5.43 -7.58 -0.13
N LEU A 186 4.38 -6.81 0.21
CA LEU A 186 3.20 -7.35 0.89
C LEU A 186 2.43 -8.33 0.02
N GLU A 187 2.21 -8.02 -1.26
CA GLU A 187 1.53 -8.94 -2.19
C GLU A 187 2.31 -10.25 -2.35
N THR A 188 3.62 -10.15 -2.58
CA THR A 188 4.49 -11.34 -2.72
C THR A 188 4.50 -12.19 -1.45
N ARG A 189 4.58 -11.56 -0.27
CA ARG A 189 4.53 -12.25 1.02
C ARG A 189 3.18 -12.94 1.24
N ALA A 190 2.08 -12.24 1.04
CA ALA A 190 0.74 -12.82 1.15
C ALA A 190 0.56 -14.04 0.23
N ALA A 191 0.94 -13.90 -1.04
CA ALA A 191 0.80 -14.96 -2.04
C ALA A 191 1.62 -16.21 -1.65
N SER A 192 2.85 -16.03 -1.16
CA SER A 192 3.69 -17.14 -0.67
C SER A 192 3.08 -17.90 0.51
N LEU A 193 2.18 -17.25 1.24
CA LEU A 193 1.44 -17.83 2.36
C LEU A 193 0.00 -18.19 1.99
N GLY A 194 -0.37 -18.24 0.70
CA GLY A 194 -1.72 -18.63 0.26
C GLY A 194 -2.82 -17.64 0.64
N ALA A 195 -2.48 -16.36 0.78
CA ALA A 195 -3.42 -15.26 0.98
C ALA A 195 -3.26 -14.20 -0.11
N ARG A 196 -4.20 -13.27 -0.21
CA ARG A 196 -4.16 -12.17 -1.18
C ARG A 196 -4.16 -10.81 -0.50
N VAL A 197 -3.45 -9.85 -1.07
CA VAL A 197 -3.51 -8.44 -0.67
C VAL A 197 -4.20 -7.62 -1.75
N ILE A 198 -5.08 -6.71 -1.35
CA ILE A 198 -5.71 -5.72 -2.23
C ILE A 198 -5.43 -4.32 -1.67
N PHE A 199 -4.99 -3.41 -2.54
CA PHE A 199 -4.87 -2.00 -2.20
C PHE A 199 -6.11 -1.23 -2.64
N LEU A 200 -6.66 -0.45 -1.73
CA LEU A 200 -7.72 0.49 -2.06
C LEU A 200 -7.23 1.58 -3.01
N PRO A 201 -8.11 2.24 -3.78
CA PRO A 201 -7.78 3.44 -4.52
C PRO A 201 -7.18 4.54 -3.63
N LYS A 202 -6.26 5.34 -4.19
CA LYS A 202 -5.65 6.48 -3.46
C LYS A 202 -6.71 7.51 -3.11
N PHE A 203 -6.66 8.00 -1.86
CA PHE A 203 -7.53 9.06 -1.34
C PHE A 203 -9.03 8.70 -1.23
N HIS A 204 -9.35 7.40 -1.14
CA HIS A 204 -10.71 6.89 -0.98
C HIS A 204 -10.90 6.16 0.35
N CYS A 205 -10.79 6.89 1.47
CA CYS A 205 -10.85 6.31 2.81
C CYS A 205 -12.26 5.77 3.18
N GLU A 206 -13.30 6.26 2.51
CA GLU A 206 -14.68 5.78 2.63
C GLU A 206 -14.85 4.32 2.19
N LEU A 207 -13.92 3.80 1.40
CA LEU A 207 -13.88 2.40 0.98
C LEU A 207 -13.25 1.47 2.03
N ASN A 208 -12.62 2.03 3.06
CA ASN A 208 -11.98 1.28 4.13
C ASN A 208 -12.84 1.28 5.41
N PRO A 209 -13.57 0.19 5.72
CA PRO A 209 -14.48 0.17 6.88
C PRO A 209 -13.75 0.33 8.22
N ILE A 210 -12.46 -0.03 8.30
CA ILE A 210 -11.68 0.13 9.54
C ILE A 210 -11.49 1.60 9.93
N GLU A 211 -11.61 2.55 9.00
CA GLU A 211 -11.53 3.98 9.33
C GLU A 211 -12.68 4.43 10.24
N GLN A 212 -13.87 3.83 10.06
CA GLN A 212 -15.01 4.07 10.96
C GLN A 212 -14.83 3.37 12.30
N VAL A 213 -14.18 2.21 12.33
CA VAL A 213 -13.76 1.53 13.57
C VAL A 213 -12.84 2.44 14.37
N TRP A 214 -11.82 3.01 13.73
CA TRP A 214 -10.94 4.00 14.34
C TRP A 214 -11.67 5.26 14.79
N GLY A 215 -12.60 5.76 13.98
CA GLY A 215 -13.44 6.91 14.34
C GLY A 215 -14.23 6.66 15.64
N TYR A 216 -14.89 5.51 15.74
CA TYR A 216 -15.67 5.15 16.93
C TYR A 216 -14.78 4.92 18.16
N ALA A 217 -13.68 4.18 18.00
CA ALA A 217 -12.74 3.94 19.08
C ALA A 217 -12.14 5.25 19.61
N LYS A 218 -11.74 6.18 18.72
CA LYS A 218 -11.25 7.52 19.12
C LYS A 218 -12.34 8.30 19.86
N TYR A 219 -13.59 8.22 19.43
CA TYR A 219 -14.71 8.86 20.13
C TYR A 219 -14.90 8.30 21.55
N LYS A 220 -14.78 6.99 21.74
CA LYS A 220 -14.82 6.36 23.07
C LYS A 220 -13.63 6.74 23.93
N TYR A 221 -12.43 6.67 23.37
CA TYR A 221 -11.19 7.04 24.04
C TYR A 221 -11.23 8.45 24.63
N ARG A 222 -11.75 9.44 23.87
CA ARG A 222 -11.88 10.84 24.33
C ARG A 222 -12.80 11.05 25.53
N ARG A 223 -13.57 10.02 25.93
CA ARG A 223 -14.46 10.07 27.10
C ARG A 223 -13.83 9.46 28.34
N TYR A 224 -12.68 8.79 28.21
CA TYR A 224 -11.94 8.30 29.36
C TYR A 224 -11.14 9.43 30.03
N PRO A 225 -10.79 9.29 31.31
CA PRO A 225 -9.95 10.25 32.01
C PRO A 225 -8.64 10.50 31.28
N GLU A 226 -8.21 11.76 31.26
CA GLU A 226 -6.88 12.12 30.78
C GLU A 226 -5.81 11.53 31.70
N SER A 227 -4.68 11.15 31.11
CA SER A 227 -3.55 10.60 31.85
C SER A 227 -2.23 10.99 31.19
N SER A 228 -1.18 11.12 32.00
CA SER A 228 0.21 11.23 31.56
C SER A 228 0.93 9.87 31.55
N SER A 229 0.32 8.83 32.14
CA SER A 229 0.87 7.47 32.21
C SER A 229 0.66 6.73 30.89
N ILE A 230 1.74 6.25 30.28
CA ILE A 230 1.67 5.47 29.03
C ILE A 230 0.82 4.21 29.21
N ALA A 231 0.94 3.55 30.37
CA ALA A 231 0.20 2.33 30.67
C ALA A 231 -1.31 2.59 30.73
N GLU A 232 -1.72 3.65 31.42
CA GLU A 232 -3.14 4.05 31.48
C GLU A 232 -3.66 4.49 30.10
N LEU A 233 -2.85 5.21 29.33
CA LEU A 233 -3.19 5.58 27.95
C LEU A 233 -3.36 4.35 27.05
N GLN A 234 -2.49 3.34 27.19
CA GLN A 234 -2.62 2.08 26.48
C GLN A 234 -3.89 1.32 26.89
N GLU A 235 -4.15 1.19 28.18
CA GLU A 235 -5.36 0.53 28.70
C GLU A 235 -6.62 1.23 28.19
N ASN A 236 -6.64 2.57 28.21
CA ASN A 236 -7.72 3.37 27.65
C ASN A 236 -7.90 3.13 26.16
N VAL A 237 -6.82 3.00 25.38
CA VAL A 237 -6.91 2.64 23.96
C VAL A 237 -7.51 1.24 23.79
N GLU A 238 -7.03 0.26 24.54
CA GLU A 238 -7.52 -1.13 24.45
C GLU A 238 -9.00 -1.24 24.85
N ARG A 239 -9.41 -0.53 25.91
CA ARG A 239 -10.80 -0.44 26.35
C ARG A 239 -11.68 0.19 25.28
N ALA A 240 -11.25 1.31 24.69
CA ALA A 240 -11.98 1.98 23.62
C ALA A 240 -12.16 1.09 22.37
N LEU A 241 -11.12 0.32 22.04
CA LEU A 241 -11.17 -0.64 20.94
C LEU A 241 -12.14 -1.79 21.23
N GLY A 242 -12.17 -2.28 22.48
CA GLY A 242 -13.10 -3.32 22.94
C GLY A 242 -14.56 -2.90 22.91
N GLU A 243 -14.86 -1.60 22.91
CA GLU A 243 -16.24 -1.09 22.80
C GLU A 243 -16.80 -1.11 21.36
N VAL A 244 -15.97 -1.36 20.34
CA VAL A 244 -16.45 -1.49 18.96
C VAL A 244 -17.11 -2.87 18.76
N LYS A 245 -18.44 -2.89 18.79
CA LYS A 245 -19.24 -4.12 18.59
C LYS A 245 -19.21 -4.61 17.14
N LEU A 246 -19.37 -5.92 16.95
CA LEU A 246 -19.46 -6.56 15.63
C LEU A 246 -20.56 -5.94 14.74
N ASP A 247 -21.74 -5.65 15.30
CA ASP A 247 -22.82 -4.99 14.54
C ASP A 247 -22.46 -3.58 14.04
N SER A 248 -21.54 -2.90 14.73
CA SER A 248 -21.01 -1.63 14.24
C SER A 248 -20.07 -1.87 13.05
N ILE A 249 -19.18 -2.86 13.15
CA ILE A 249 -18.25 -3.24 12.06
C ILE A 249 -19.05 -3.65 10.80
N ARG A 250 -20.10 -4.46 10.96
CA ARG A 250 -21.03 -4.83 9.86
C ARG A 250 -21.65 -3.61 9.19
N ARG A 251 -22.15 -2.66 9.98
CA ARG A 251 -22.71 -1.40 9.46
C ARG A 251 -21.67 -0.57 8.73
N TYR A 252 -20.42 -0.54 9.20
CA TYR A 252 -19.33 0.18 8.54
C TYR A 252 -18.94 -0.48 7.20
N ALA A 253 -18.85 -1.81 7.16
CA ALA A 253 -18.64 -2.55 5.91
C ALA A 253 -19.76 -2.31 4.89
N GLN A 254 -21.02 -2.33 5.34
CA GLN A 254 -22.16 -2.01 4.48
C GLN A 254 -22.12 -0.57 3.97
N ARG A 255 -21.69 0.38 4.81
CA ARG A 255 -21.47 1.76 4.36
C ARG A 255 -20.45 1.81 3.22
N SER A 256 -19.28 1.18 3.38
CA SER A 256 -18.26 1.14 2.31
C SER A 256 -18.77 0.47 1.04
N ARG A 257 -19.57 -0.62 1.14
CA ARG A 257 -20.22 -1.24 -0.03
C ARG A 257 -21.14 -0.28 -0.79
N ARG A 258 -21.88 0.60 -0.09
CA ARG A 258 -22.72 1.61 -0.75
C ARG A 258 -21.88 2.63 -1.52
N PHE A 259 -20.74 3.05 -0.97
CA PHE A 259 -19.78 3.90 -1.68
C PHE A 259 -19.25 3.21 -2.94
N ILE A 260 -18.83 1.93 -2.82
CA ILE A 260 -18.39 1.11 -3.96
C ILE A 260 -19.47 1.09 -5.06
N ALA A 261 -20.73 0.87 -4.69
CA ALA A 261 -21.84 0.84 -5.65
C ALA A 261 -22.03 2.19 -6.37
N GLN A 262 -21.87 3.32 -5.69
CA GLN A 262 -21.98 4.64 -6.35
C GLN A 262 -20.81 4.88 -7.31
N TYR A 263 -19.58 4.53 -6.92
CA TYR A 263 -18.43 4.62 -7.82
C TYR A 263 -18.57 3.70 -9.03
N ALA A 264 -19.07 2.48 -8.83
CA ALA A 264 -19.35 1.55 -9.93
C ALA A 264 -20.43 2.07 -10.89
N ALA A 265 -21.36 2.90 -10.41
CA ALA A 265 -22.35 3.59 -11.23
C ALA A 265 -21.79 4.82 -11.97
N GLY A 266 -20.48 5.07 -11.89
CA GLY A 266 -19.79 6.15 -12.60
C GLY A 266 -19.73 7.49 -11.86
N MET A 267 -20.20 7.55 -10.61
CA MET A 267 -20.12 8.80 -9.84
C MET A 267 -18.67 9.14 -9.50
N ASP A 268 -18.31 10.41 -9.60
CA ASP A 268 -17.01 10.90 -9.14
C ASP A 268 -16.99 11.16 -7.62
N GLY A 269 -15.81 11.47 -7.07
CA GLY A 269 -15.66 11.74 -5.63
C GLY A 269 -16.51 12.92 -5.12
N THR A 270 -16.77 13.93 -5.96
CA THR A 270 -17.58 15.09 -5.61
C THR A 270 -19.06 14.73 -5.56
N GLU A 271 -19.54 13.99 -6.54
CA GLU A 271 -20.91 13.50 -6.63
C GLU A 271 -21.22 12.55 -5.47
N VAL A 272 -20.34 11.58 -5.22
CA VAL A 272 -20.47 10.64 -4.09
C VAL A 272 -20.46 11.38 -2.76
N ALA A 273 -19.62 12.41 -2.57
CA ALA A 273 -19.62 13.21 -1.36
C ALA A 273 -20.93 14.03 -1.17
N LYS A 274 -21.52 14.54 -2.26
CA LYS A 274 -22.84 15.21 -2.23
C LYS A 274 -23.95 14.21 -1.90
N TRP A 275 -23.96 13.07 -2.57
CA TRP A 275 -24.90 11.97 -2.31
C TRP A 275 -24.83 11.50 -0.86
N ALA A 276 -23.62 11.26 -0.34
CA ALA A 276 -23.41 10.82 1.04
C ALA A 276 -23.95 11.84 2.05
N ARG A 277 -23.69 13.14 1.86
CA ARG A 277 -24.24 14.20 2.72
C ARG A 277 -25.78 14.27 2.68
N LYS A 278 -26.38 14.04 1.50
CA LYS A 278 -27.85 14.03 1.32
C LYS A 278 -28.50 12.77 1.91
N THR A 279 -27.81 11.63 1.83
CA THR A 279 -28.32 10.32 2.25
C THR A 279 -28.14 10.12 3.75
N PHE A 280 -26.98 10.48 4.28
CA PHE A 280 -26.62 10.34 5.70
C PHE A 280 -26.80 11.66 6.47
N LYS A 281 -27.93 12.35 6.25
CA LYS A 281 -28.24 13.69 6.79
C LYS A 281 -28.20 13.81 8.32
N ARG A 282 -28.27 12.68 9.04
CA ARG A 282 -28.24 12.64 10.51
C ARG A 282 -27.14 11.70 10.98
N HIS A 283 -26.42 12.13 12.00
CA HIS A 283 -25.33 11.38 12.64
C HIS A 283 -25.79 10.06 13.31
N ARG A 284 -27.11 9.78 13.36
CA ARG A 284 -27.73 8.75 14.21
C ARG A 284 -28.77 7.84 13.53
N GLU A 285 -29.12 8.02 12.27
CA GLU A 285 -30.04 7.11 11.59
C GLU A 285 -29.24 6.19 10.66
N SER A 286 -29.19 4.90 11.02
CA SER A 286 -28.96 3.86 10.01
C SER A 286 -30.19 3.89 9.09
N PRO A 287 -30.06 4.01 7.76
CA PRO A 287 -31.24 4.16 6.91
C PRO A 287 -32.18 2.98 7.10
N GLU A 288 -33.46 3.29 7.31
CA GLU A 288 -34.56 2.38 7.70
C GLU A 288 -34.92 1.31 6.67
N ASN A 289 -34.12 1.12 5.61
CA ASN A 289 -34.35 0.10 4.60
C ASN A 289 -33.17 -0.88 4.56
N ILE A 290 -33.03 -1.66 5.63
CA ILE A 290 -32.19 -2.87 5.67
C ILE A 290 -33.16 -4.05 5.50
N ASN A 291 -33.47 -4.42 4.26
CA ASN A 291 -33.90 -5.78 4.01
C ASN A 291 -32.65 -6.66 4.23
N VAL A 292 -32.79 -7.55 5.21
CA VAL A 292 -31.80 -8.54 5.68
C VAL A 292 -31.43 -9.50 4.55
#